data_AF-A0A958ZT19-F1
#
_entry.id   AF-A0A958ZT19-F1
#
_cell.length_a   1.000
_cell.length_b   1.000
_cell.length_c   1.000
_cell.angle_alpha   90.00
_cell.angle_beta   90.00
_cell.angle_gamma   90.00
#
_symmetry.space_group_name_H-M   'P 1'
#
loop_
_entity.id
_entity.type
_entity.pdbx_description
1 polymer ?
#
loop_
_entity_poly.entity_id
_entity_poly.type
_entity_poly.pdbx_seq_one_letter_code
_entity_poly.pdbx_strand_id
1 'polypeptide(L)' 'LAIAPEGTRKKVDKLKTGFYYIAKMANVPIVPVGFDFKKKEIIVADPMYLTESFEEDMDKLMGFYRTVIGKNPELGIS' A
#
# COMPACT_ATOMS: atom_id res chain seq x y z
N LEU A 1 6.33 -11.64 -4.78
CA LEU A 1 7.18 -10.70 -4.01
C LEU A 1 6.26 -9.85 -3.14
N ALA A 2 6.49 -9.78 -1.84
CA ALA A 2 5.73 -8.90 -0.94
C ALA A 2 6.65 -7.80 -0.43
N ILE A 3 6.26 -6.55 -0.58
CA ILE A 3 7.04 -5.38 -0.16
C ILE A 3 6.18 -4.54 0.76
N ALA A 4 6.67 -4.32 1.97
CA ALA A 4 6.12 -3.31 2.86
C ALA A 4 6.62 -1.93 2.39
N PRO A 5 5.75 -1.04 1.87
CA PRO A 5 6.17 0.22 1.26
C PRO A 5 6.75 1.20 2.30
N GLU A 6 6.50 1.01 3.60
CA GLU A 6 7.14 1.77 4.68
C GLU A 6 8.63 1.40 4.87
N GLY A 7 9.02 0.17 4.50
CA GLY A 7 10.39 -0.31 4.51
C GLY A 7 11.09 -0.36 5.88
N THR A 8 10.41 -0.06 7.00
CA THR A 8 10.95 -0.13 8.37
C THR A 8 9.84 -0.47 9.38
N ARG A 9 10.21 -0.93 10.59
CA ARG A 9 9.29 -1.10 11.73
C ARG A 9 8.95 0.21 12.45
N LYS A 10 9.44 1.35 11.98
CA LYS A 10 9.22 2.68 12.56
C LYS A 10 8.27 3.48 11.66
N LYS A 11 7.55 4.43 12.24
CA LYS A 11 6.72 5.37 11.48
C LYS A 11 7.58 6.13 10.47
N VAL A 12 7.10 6.23 9.23
CA VAL A 12 7.75 7.01 8.17
C VAL A 12 6.74 8.01 7.61
N ASP A 13 7.19 9.22 7.29
CA ASP A 13 6.30 10.25 6.76
C ASP A 13 6.04 10.09 5.25
N LYS A 14 6.86 9.28 4.57
CA LYS A 14 6.74 9.00 3.13
C LYS A 14 7.01 7.52 2.84
N LEU A 15 6.15 6.93 2.03
CA LEU A 15 6.35 5.58 1.50
C LEU A 15 7.54 5.55 0.53
N LYS A 16 8.32 4.47 0.57
CA LYS A 16 9.35 4.22 -0.44
C LYS A 16 8.67 3.90 -1.76
N THR A 17 9.05 4.58 -2.84
CA THR A 17 8.42 4.41 -4.16
C THR A 17 9.01 3.27 -5.00
N GLY A 18 10.03 2.56 -4.50
CA GLY A 18 10.72 1.51 -5.25
C GLY A 18 9.79 0.38 -5.71
N PHE A 19 8.81 -0.01 -4.89
CA PHE A 19 7.85 -1.06 -5.27
C PHE A 19 7.01 -0.65 -6.50
N TYR A 20 6.64 0.63 -6.58
CA TYR A 20 5.86 1.18 -7.68
C TYR A 20 6.64 1.12 -8.99
N TYR A 21 7.89 1.59 -8.99
CA TYR A 21 8.72 1.57 -10.20
C TYR A 21 9.10 0.15 -10.63
N ILE A 22 9.31 -0.78 -9.69
CA ILE A 22 9.52 -2.20 -10.02
C ILE A 22 8.29 -2.76 -10.73
N ALA A 23 7.09 -2.54 -10.18
CA ALA A 23 5.85 -3.02 -10.78
C ALA A 23 5.60 -2.39 -12.17
N LYS A 24 5.84 -1.08 -12.31
CA LYS A 24 5.71 -0.36 -13.58
C LYS A 24 6.69 -0.85 -14.64
N MET A 25 7.96 -1.01 -14.30
CA MET A 25 8.99 -1.51 -15.24
C MET A 25 8.77 -2.98 -15.62
N ALA A 26 8.26 -3.80 -14.71
CA ALA A 26 7.94 -5.20 -14.97
C ALA A 26 6.57 -5.39 -15.65
N ASN A 27 5.78 -4.32 -15.81
CA ASN A 27 4.40 -4.35 -16.32
C ASN A 27 3.51 -5.37 -15.58
N VAL A 28 3.61 -5.39 -14.25
CA VAL A 28 2.82 -6.27 -13.37
C VAL A 28 1.89 -5.45 -12.47
N PRO A 29 0.71 -5.97 -12.12
CA PRO A 29 -0.19 -5.27 -11.21
C PRO A 29 0.33 -5.28 -9.76
N ILE A 30 -0.09 -4.28 -8.99
CA ILE A 30 0.09 -4.24 -7.54
C ILE A 30 -1.19 -4.79 -6.89
N VAL A 31 -1.03 -5.70 -5.92
CA VAL A 31 -2.14 -6.21 -5.11
C VAL A 31 -2.01 -5.64 -3.70
N PRO A 32 -2.82 -4.64 -3.31
CA PRO A 32 -2.79 -4.09 -1.97
C PRO A 32 -3.29 -5.12 -0.96
N VAL A 33 -2.54 -5.27 0.13
CA VAL A 33 -2.92 -6.14 1.24
C VAL A 33 -2.93 -5.33 2.52
N GLY A 34 -4.05 -5.40 3.25
CA GLY A 34 -4.28 -4.70 4.50
C GLY A 34 -4.63 -5.67 5.63
N PHE A 35 -4.13 -5.38 6.82
CA PHE A 35 -4.47 -6.11 8.04
C PHE A 35 -5.42 -5.24 8.87
N ASP A 36 -6.71 -5.52 8.83
CA ASP A 36 -7.72 -4.81 9.62
C ASP A 36 -7.81 -5.46 11.00
N PHE A 37 -7.18 -4.85 11.99
CA PHE A 37 -7.17 -5.34 13.37
C PHE A 37 -8.46 -5.03 14.12
N LYS A 38 -9.26 -4.06 13.65
CA LYS A 38 -10.58 -3.80 14.23
C LYS A 38 -11.54 -4.95 13.91
N LYS A 39 -11.49 -5.46 12.68
CA LYS A 39 -12.31 -6.61 12.23
C LYS A 39 -11.64 -7.97 12.42
N LYS A 40 -10.32 -7.99 12.66
CA LYS A 40 -9.47 -9.19 12.72
C LYS A 40 -9.46 -9.96 11.39
N GLU A 41 -9.41 -9.21 10.29
CA GLU A 41 -9.47 -9.73 8.92
C GLU A 41 -8.23 -9.33 8.12
N ILE A 42 -7.90 -10.14 7.11
CA ILE A 42 -6.92 -9.78 6.09
C ILE A 42 -7.70 -9.40 4.84
N ILE A 43 -7.50 -8.17 4.37
CA ILE A 43 -8.13 -7.66 3.16
C ILE A 43 -7.10 -7.73 2.04
N VAL A 44 -7.40 -8.50 1.01
CA VAL A 44 -6.65 -8.55 -0.24
C VAL A 44 -7.50 -7.88 -1.29
N ALA A 45 -7.06 -6.71 -1.77
CA ALA A 45 -7.77 -6.00 -2.82
C ALA A 45 -7.56 -6.65 -4.19
N ASP A 46 -8.41 -6.25 -5.14
CA ASP A 46 -8.23 -6.63 -6.54
C ASP A 46 -6.90 -6.09 -7.10
N PRO A 47 -6.30 -6.77 -8.09
CA PRO A 47 -5.09 -6.29 -8.74
C PRO A 47 -5.28 -4.91 -9.37
N MET A 48 -4.41 -3.97 -8.99
CA MET A 48 -4.34 -2.62 -9.54
C MET A 48 -3.27 -2.56 -10.61
N TYR A 49 -3.67 -2.26 -11.84
CA TYR A 49 -2.75 -1.93 -12.92
C TYR A 49 -2.34 -0.46 -12.81
N LEU A 50 -1.04 -0.21 -12.96
CA LEU A 50 -0.48 1.14 -12.88
C LEU A 50 -0.76 1.91 -14.17
N THR A 51 -1.01 3.20 -14.01
CA THR A 51 -1.21 4.16 -15.09
C THR A 51 0.08 4.92 -15.38
N GLU A 52 -0.02 5.94 -16.22
CA GLU A 52 1.08 6.87 -16.43
C GLU A 52 1.24 7.90 -15.30
N SER A 53 0.21 8.09 -14.48
CA SER A 53 0.19 9.07 -13.39
C SER A 53 0.52 8.42 -12.05
N PHE A 54 1.74 8.69 -11.55
CA PHE A 54 2.17 8.25 -10.22
C PHE A 54 1.23 8.76 -9.11
N GLU A 55 0.76 9.99 -9.24
CA GLU A 55 -0.09 10.64 -8.24
C GLU A 55 -1.47 9.97 -8.15
N GLU A 56 -2.09 9.65 -9.29
CA GLU A 56 -3.38 8.96 -9.33
C GLU A 56 -3.28 7.54 -8.77
N ASP A 57 -2.23 6.82 -9.14
CA ASP A 57 -2.03 5.45 -8.67
C ASP A 57 -1.75 5.41 -7.17
N MET A 58 -0.94 6.34 -6.67
CA MET A 58 -0.67 6.46 -5.24
C MET A 58 -1.91 6.90 -4.47
N ASP A 59 -2.76 7.79 -5.00
CA ASP A 59 -3.99 8.17 -4.32
C ASP A 59 -4.98 7.00 -4.25
N LYS A 60 -5.12 6.21 -5.32
CA LYS A 60 -5.91 4.95 -5.29
C LYS A 60 -5.36 3.96 -4.26
N LEU A 61 -4.04 3.77 -4.23
CA LEU A 61 -3.38 2.87 -3.30
C LEU A 61 -3.56 3.33 -1.84
N MET A 62 -3.39 4.63 -1.57
CA MET A 62 -3.63 5.21 -0.25
C MET A 62 -5.11 5.17 0.13
N GLY A 63 -6.00 5.33 -0.84
CA GLY A 63 -7.45 5.15 -0.67
C GLY A 63 -7.79 3.78 -0.09
N PHE A 64 -7.15 2.72 -0.57
CA PHE A 64 -7.28 1.38 0.03
C PHE A 64 -6.83 1.37 1.50
N TYR A 65 -5.62 1.85 1.79
CA TYR A 65 -5.07 1.78 3.15
C TYR A 65 -5.84 2.63 4.17
N ARG A 66 -6.47 3.74 3.76
CA ARG A 66 -7.38 4.54 4.60
C ARG A 66 -8.59 3.75 5.09
N THR A 67 -8.99 2.68 4.39
CA THR A 67 -10.11 1.83 4.83
C THR A 67 -9.72 0.78 5.87
N VAL A 68 -8.41 0.61 6.11
CA VAL A 68 -7.84 -0.45 6.95
C VAL A 68 -7.36 0.14 8.26
N ILE A 69 -7.82 -0.42 9.39
CA ILE A 69 -7.37 0.02 10.72
C ILE A 69 -6.27 -0.93 11.20
N GLY A 70 -5.04 -0.42 11.25
CA GLY A 70 -3.88 -1.15 11.78
C GLY A 70 -3.97 -1.38 13.29
N LYS A 71 -3.15 -2.30 13.81
CA LYS A 71 -3.07 -2.63 15.25
C LYS A 71 -2.67 -1.44 16.11
N ASN A 72 -1.80 -0.59 15.57
CA ASN A 72 -1.26 0.62 16.17
C ASN A 72 -1.53 1.80 15.22
N PRO A 73 -2.76 2.36 15.21
CA PRO A 73 -3.15 3.40 14.28
C PRO A 73 -2.22 4.63 14.31
N GLU A 74 -1.64 4.94 15.47
CA GLU A 74 -0.71 6.06 15.67
C GLU A 74 0.60 5.95 14.87
N LEU A 75 0.99 4.72 14.50
CA LEU A 75 2.16 4.42 13.69
C LEU A 75 1.84 4.31 12.19
N GLY A 76 0.57 4.42 11.83
CA GLY A 76 0.11 4.43 10.44
C GLY A 76 0.48 5.71 9.69
N ILE A 77 0.48 5.58 8.35
CA ILE A 77 0.72 6.68 7.39
C ILE A 77 -0.61 7.14 6.78
N SER A 78 -1.63 6.28 6.83
CA SER A 78 -2.97 6.44 6.27
C SER A 78 -3.95 7.07 7.25
#